data_AF-A0ABD1JXP2-F1
#
_entry.id   AF-A0ABD1JXP2-F1
#
_cell.length_a   1.000
_cell.length_b   1.000
_cell.length_c   1.000
_cell.angle_alpha   90.00
_cell.angle_beta   90.00
_cell.angle_gamma   90.00
#
_symmetry.space_group_name_H-M   'P 1'
#
loop_
_entity.id
_entity.type
_entity.pdbx_description
1 polymer ?
#
loop_
_entity_poly.entity_id
_entity_poly.type
_entity_poly.pdbx_seq_one_letter_code
_entity_poly.pdbx_strand_id
1 'polypeptide(L)'
;MQWPNGEQQIPISVCNLPCKTGERKKMVKGMPCCWHCELCDGYQYQYDETTCKLCAYNMRPNLNRTGCEPIPIVKLEWHSPWAVIPVFLAMLGIIATIFVMATFIRYNDTPIVRASGRELSYVLLTGIFLCYIITFLMIAKPDIGVCSFRRIFLGLGMCISYAALLTKTNRIYRIFEEGKTSVTPPKLISPTSQLAITSSLISVQLLGVFIWFGVDPPNAVIDYDEQKTINPDRARGVLKCDITDLQIICSLGYSILLMVTCTVYAIKTRGVPENFNEAKPIGFTMYTTCIVWLAFIPIFFGTAQSAEKVSAKIVVSKSQL
;
A
#
# COMPACT_ATOMS: atom_id res chain seq x y z
N MET A 1 30.86 -70.09 -2.40
CA MET A 1 30.07 -69.93 -1.16
C MET A 1 28.91 -69.01 -1.50
N GLN A 2 27.67 -69.51 -1.40
CA GLN A 2 26.45 -68.73 -1.55
C GLN A 2 25.77 -68.67 -0.18
N TRP A 3 25.18 -67.55 0.15
CA TRP A 3 24.41 -67.42 1.38
C TRP A 3 23.16 -68.30 1.29
N PRO A 4 22.63 -68.83 2.42
CA PRO A 4 21.51 -69.78 2.44
C PRO A 4 20.25 -69.31 1.69
N ASN A 5 20.11 -68.00 1.47
CA ASN A 5 18.97 -67.36 0.85
C ASN A 5 19.14 -67.09 -0.67
N GLY A 6 20.21 -67.60 -1.30
CA GLY A 6 20.46 -67.39 -2.73
C GLY A 6 21.03 -66.01 -3.09
N GLU A 7 21.30 -65.15 -2.11
CA GLU A 7 21.98 -63.87 -2.33
C GLU A 7 23.45 -64.08 -2.67
N GLN A 8 23.89 -63.50 -3.80
CA GLN A 8 25.23 -63.67 -4.35
C GLN A 8 26.17 -62.51 -4.01
N GLN A 9 25.65 -61.43 -3.42
CA GLN A 9 26.42 -60.25 -3.04
C GLN A 9 26.99 -60.39 -1.63
N ILE A 10 28.29 -60.08 -1.47
CA ILE A 10 28.96 -60.03 -0.18
C ILE A 10 28.45 -58.79 0.57
N PRO A 11 28.01 -58.91 1.83
CA PRO A 11 27.55 -57.76 2.60
C PRO A 11 28.71 -56.78 2.85
N ILE A 12 28.43 -55.49 2.66
CA ILE A 12 29.39 -54.42 2.91
C ILE A 12 29.56 -54.17 4.42
N SER A 13 30.81 -54.20 4.90
CA SER A 13 31.16 -53.91 6.30
C SER A 13 31.25 -52.40 6.55
N VAL A 14 30.12 -51.71 6.59
CA VAL A 14 30.02 -50.27 6.89
C VAL A 14 29.20 -50.03 8.15
N CYS A 15 29.61 -49.07 8.98
CA CYS A 15 28.90 -48.72 10.21
C CYS A 15 27.55 -48.06 9.93
N ASN A 16 27.47 -47.23 8.87
CA ASN A 16 26.23 -46.66 8.37
C ASN A 16 26.28 -46.53 6.85
N LEU A 17 25.09 -46.52 6.23
CA LEU A 17 24.94 -46.31 4.80
C LEU A 17 25.31 -44.86 4.40
N PRO A 18 25.68 -44.62 3.13
CA PRO A 18 25.87 -43.28 2.61
C PRO A 18 24.62 -42.41 2.81
N CYS A 19 24.81 -41.14 3.19
CA CYS A 19 23.71 -40.20 3.38
C CYS A 19 23.05 -39.85 2.04
N LYS A 20 21.78 -39.46 2.11
CA LYS A 20 21.03 -39.04 0.93
C LYS A 20 21.45 -37.63 0.51
N THR A 21 21.12 -37.26 -0.72
CA THR A 21 21.33 -35.92 -1.24
C THR A 21 20.60 -34.89 -0.36
N GLY A 22 21.32 -33.83 0.04
CA GLY A 22 20.80 -32.79 0.95
C GLY A 22 21.05 -33.07 2.44
N GLU A 23 21.67 -34.19 2.78
CA GLU A 23 22.08 -34.55 4.14
C GLU A 23 23.60 -34.44 4.30
N ARG A 24 24.04 -34.04 5.49
CA ARG A 24 25.45 -34.07 5.89
C ARG A 24 25.74 -35.25 6.83
N LYS A 25 26.98 -35.74 6.78
CA LYS A 25 27.56 -36.69 7.72
C LYS A 25 27.96 -35.96 8.99
N LYS A 26 27.31 -36.31 10.10
CA LYS A 26 27.66 -35.90 11.46
C LYS A 26 28.41 -37.04 12.14
N MET A 27 29.73 -36.91 12.28
CA MET A 27 30.57 -37.96 12.85
C MET A 27 30.19 -38.27 14.31
N VAL A 28 30.15 -39.56 14.66
CA VAL A 28 29.88 -40.00 16.03
C VAL A 28 31.14 -39.79 16.87
N LYS A 29 31.01 -39.11 18.02
CA LYS A 29 32.14 -38.87 18.91
C LYS A 29 32.72 -40.21 19.39
N GLY A 30 34.02 -40.42 19.16
CA GLY A 30 34.73 -41.62 19.57
C GLY A 30 34.69 -42.79 18.57
N MET A 31 33.99 -42.68 17.43
CA MET A 31 33.97 -43.72 16.38
C MET A 31 34.20 -43.10 14.99
N PRO A 32 35.43 -43.15 14.44
CA PRO A 32 35.80 -42.42 13.21
C PRO A 32 35.12 -42.92 11.94
N CYS A 33 34.65 -44.18 11.91
CA CYS A 33 33.99 -44.79 10.74
C CYS A 33 32.45 -44.71 10.80
N CYS A 34 31.89 -44.11 11.86
CA CYS A 34 30.45 -44.04 12.09
C CYS A 34 29.97 -42.59 12.01
N TRP A 35 28.94 -42.34 11.22
CA TRP A 35 28.28 -41.02 11.10
C TRP A 35 26.77 -41.17 11.20
N HIS A 36 26.09 -40.10 11.60
CA HIS A 36 24.65 -39.93 11.41
C HIS A 36 24.40 -39.00 10.22
N CYS A 37 23.34 -39.27 9.47
CA CYS A 37 22.90 -38.38 8.40
C CYS A 37 21.93 -37.35 8.98
N GLU A 38 22.26 -36.07 8.80
CA GLU A 38 21.47 -34.94 9.29
C GLU A 38 21.11 -34.05 8.10
N LEU A 39 19.83 -33.77 7.92
CA LEU A 39 19.35 -32.92 6.83
C LEU A 39 19.88 -31.48 6.99
N CYS A 40 20.37 -30.88 5.91
CA CYS A 40 20.66 -29.44 5.87
C CYS A 40 19.33 -28.67 5.87
N ASP A 41 18.78 -28.38 7.05
CA ASP A 41 17.45 -27.79 7.19
C ASP A 41 17.42 -26.25 7.00
N GLY A 42 16.22 -25.70 6.79
CA GLY A 42 15.99 -24.28 6.59
C GLY A 42 16.64 -23.77 5.31
N TYR A 43 17.35 -22.64 5.39
CA TYR A 43 18.06 -22.00 4.27
C TYR A 43 19.47 -22.54 4.05
N GLN A 44 19.74 -23.76 4.55
CA GLN A 44 21.03 -24.41 4.38
C GLN A 44 21.00 -25.36 3.17
N TYR A 45 22.16 -25.51 2.54
CA TYR A 45 22.41 -26.50 1.50
C TYR A 45 23.67 -27.31 1.86
N GLN A 46 23.76 -28.52 1.32
CA GLN A 46 24.91 -29.40 1.40
C GLN A 46 26.03 -28.82 0.54
N TYR A 47 27.03 -28.24 1.19
CA TYR A 47 28.23 -27.73 0.50
C TYR A 47 29.23 -28.87 0.25
N ASP A 48 29.47 -29.67 1.30
CA ASP A 48 30.31 -30.87 1.27
C ASP A 48 29.59 -32.01 2.01
N GLU A 49 30.13 -33.23 1.94
CA GLU A 49 29.56 -34.39 2.64
C GLU A 49 29.42 -34.22 4.15
N THR A 50 30.18 -33.33 4.79
CA THR A 50 30.19 -33.13 6.26
C THR A 50 29.63 -31.78 6.69
N THR A 51 29.41 -30.85 5.76
CA THR A 51 29.16 -29.44 6.07
C THR A 51 27.97 -28.89 5.29
N CYS A 52 27.01 -28.33 6.04
CA CYS A 52 25.94 -27.50 5.48
C CYS A 52 26.35 -26.02 5.55
N LYS A 53 26.06 -25.25 4.51
CA LYS A 53 26.25 -23.79 4.49
C LYS A 53 24.92 -23.08 4.27
N LEU A 54 24.80 -21.87 4.79
CA LEU A 54 23.65 -21.00 4.54
C LEU A 54 23.70 -20.43 3.12
N CYS A 55 22.55 -20.38 2.45
CA CYS A 55 22.38 -19.63 1.21
C CYS A 55 22.47 -18.12 1.46
N ALA A 56 22.85 -17.37 0.41
CA ALA A 56 22.84 -15.91 0.44
C ALA A 56 21.42 -15.37 0.74
N TYR A 57 21.34 -14.12 1.22
CA TYR A 57 20.08 -13.55 1.72
C TYR A 57 18.92 -13.57 0.71
N ASN A 58 19.22 -13.38 -0.58
CA ASN A 58 18.28 -13.38 -1.71
C ASN A 58 18.09 -14.77 -2.37
N MET A 59 18.61 -15.83 -1.76
CA MET A 59 18.63 -17.19 -2.30
C MET A 59 18.00 -18.18 -1.31
N ARG A 60 17.49 -19.29 -1.83
CA ARG A 60 16.95 -20.43 -1.09
C ARG A 60 17.59 -21.73 -1.58
N PRO A 61 17.64 -22.81 -0.80
CA PRO A 61 18.14 -24.09 -1.29
C PRO A 61 17.27 -24.63 -2.42
N ASN A 62 17.89 -25.32 -3.38
CA ASN A 62 17.17 -26.06 -4.43
C ASN A 62 16.45 -27.29 -3.83
N LEU A 63 15.60 -27.95 -4.62
CA LEU A 63 14.80 -29.11 -4.17
C LEU A 63 15.67 -30.24 -3.57
N ASN A 64 16.88 -30.44 -4.10
CA ASN A 64 17.83 -31.47 -3.65
C ASN A 64 18.77 -30.97 -2.54
N ARG A 65 18.66 -29.71 -2.12
CA ARG A 65 19.54 -29.02 -1.16
C ARG A 65 21.04 -29.19 -1.44
N THR A 66 21.43 -29.28 -2.70
CA THR A 66 22.84 -29.35 -3.15
C THR A 66 23.41 -27.99 -3.55
N GLY A 67 22.54 -26.98 -3.67
CA GLY A 67 22.92 -25.63 -4.05
C GLY A 67 21.82 -24.65 -3.72
N CYS A 68 22.04 -23.39 -4.09
CA CYS A 68 21.10 -22.31 -3.86
C CYS A 68 20.54 -21.80 -5.19
N GLU A 69 19.26 -21.46 -5.20
CA GLU A 69 18.54 -20.82 -6.29
C GLU A 69 17.94 -19.47 -5.83
N PRO A 70 17.71 -18.52 -6.75
CA PRO A 70 17.10 -17.23 -6.40
C PRO A 70 15.71 -17.39 -5.78
N ILE A 71 15.41 -16.61 -4.74
CA ILE A 71 14.07 -16.56 -4.19
C ILE A 71 13.13 -15.98 -5.26
N PRO A 72 12.04 -16.69 -5.61
CA PRO A 72 11.10 -16.22 -6.62
C PRO A 72 10.40 -14.93 -6.17
N ILE A 73 10.36 -13.95 -7.07
CA ILE A 73 9.77 -12.64 -6.82
C ILE A 73 8.28 -12.69 -7.20
N VAL A 74 7.42 -12.34 -6.24
CA VAL A 74 6.00 -12.15 -6.47
C VAL A 74 5.68 -10.69 -6.75
N LYS A 75 4.71 -10.49 -7.63
CA LYS A 75 4.15 -9.19 -7.97
C LYS A 75 2.64 -9.31 -8.00
N LEU A 76 1.93 -8.20 -7.79
CA LEU A 76 0.49 -8.18 -8.00
C LEU A 76 0.22 -8.34 -9.50
N GLU A 77 -0.49 -9.41 -9.86
CA GLU A 77 -0.85 -9.67 -11.25
C GLU A 77 -2.22 -9.07 -11.57
N TRP A 78 -2.37 -8.49 -12.76
CA TRP A 78 -3.61 -7.87 -13.22
C TRP A 78 -4.81 -8.81 -13.23
N HIS A 79 -4.57 -10.11 -13.40
CA HIS A 79 -5.61 -11.15 -13.43
C HIS A 79 -6.01 -11.65 -12.03
N SER A 80 -5.30 -11.23 -10.98
CA SER A 80 -5.64 -11.59 -9.61
C SER A 80 -6.97 -10.96 -9.21
N PRO A 81 -7.89 -11.68 -8.53
CA PRO A 81 -9.15 -11.12 -8.03
C PRO A 81 -8.95 -9.85 -7.19
N TRP A 82 -7.83 -9.79 -6.45
CA TRP A 82 -7.43 -8.65 -5.63
C TRP A 82 -7.08 -7.40 -6.43
N ALA A 83 -6.72 -7.54 -7.71
CA ALA A 83 -6.47 -6.42 -8.64
C ALA A 83 -7.70 -6.11 -9.50
N VAL A 84 -8.42 -7.14 -9.97
CA VAL A 84 -9.57 -6.97 -10.87
C VAL A 84 -10.70 -6.17 -10.23
N ILE A 85 -11.05 -6.45 -8.96
CA ILE A 85 -12.16 -5.78 -8.29
C ILE A 85 -11.90 -4.27 -8.13
N PRO A 86 -10.76 -3.81 -7.58
CA PRO A 86 -10.44 -2.38 -7.51
C PRO A 86 -10.39 -1.69 -8.87
N VAL A 87 -9.80 -2.34 -9.89
CA VAL A 87 -9.73 -1.77 -11.26
C VAL A 87 -11.12 -1.55 -11.82
N PHE A 88 -12.01 -2.53 -11.68
CA PHE A 88 -13.37 -2.43 -12.17
C PHE A 88 -14.12 -1.26 -11.50
N LEU A 89 -14.02 -1.14 -10.17
CA LEU A 89 -14.62 -0.01 -9.44
C LEU A 89 -14.01 1.34 -9.85
N ALA A 90 -12.69 1.39 -10.06
CA ALA A 90 -12.02 2.60 -10.52
C ALA A 90 -12.46 3.00 -11.94
N MET A 91 -12.63 2.04 -12.86
CA MET A 91 -13.16 2.30 -14.20
C MET A 91 -14.57 2.88 -14.15
N LEU A 92 -15.47 2.29 -13.35
CA LEU A 92 -16.82 2.83 -13.15
C LEU A 92 -16.78 4.24 -12.56
N GLY A 93 -15.92 4.47 -11.56
CA GLY A 93 -15.70 5.79 -10.95
C GLY A 93 -15.20 6.83 -11.94
N ILE A 94 -14.26 6.47 -12.81
CA ILE A 94 -13.75 7.34 -13.88
C ILE A 94 -14.86 7.70 -14.86
N ILE A 95 -15.62 6.72 -15.35
CA ILE A 95 -16.73 6.95 -16.28
C ILE A 95 -17.76 7.88 -15.66
N ALA A 96 -18.16 7.63 -14.40
CA ALA A 96 -19.08 8.48 -13.68
C ALA A 96 -18.54 9.91 -13.50
N THR A 97 -17.26 10.05 -13.15
CA THR A 97 -16.61 11.37 -12.96
C THR A 97 -16.55 12.15 -14.27
N ILE A 98 -16.19 11.50 -15.38
CA ILE A 98 -16.17 12.11 -16.72
C ILE A 98 -17.59 12.53 -17.13
N PHE A 99 -18.59 11.69 -16.90
CA PHE A 99 -19.99 12.02 -17.19
C PHE A 99 -20.47 13.25 -16.41
N VAL A 100 -20.17 13.31 -15.11
CA VAL A 100 -20.51 14.48 -14.27
C VAL A 100 -19.75 15.71 -14.75
N MET A 101 -18.45 15.60 -15.05
CA MET A 101 -17.65 16.72 -15.56
C MET A 101 -18.18 17.25 -16.89
N ALA A 102 -18.50 16.37 -17.84
CA ALA A 102 -19.11 16.74 -19.13
C ALA A 102 -20.46 17.44 -18.95
N THR A 103 -21.27 16.98 -18.00
CA THR A 103 -22.55 17.62 -17.63
C THR A 103 -22.32 19.04 -17.08
N PHE A 104 -21.37 19.21 -16.15
CA PHE A 104 -21.01 20.52 -15.61
C PHE A 104 -20.52 21.49 -16.70
N ILE A 105 -19.71 21.02 -17.65
CA ILE A 105 -19.23 21.81 -18.79
C ILE A 105 -20.39 22.19 -19.72
N ARG A 106 -21.29 21.24 -20.03
CA ARG A 106 -22.42 21.49 -20.93
C ARG A 106 -23.45 22.49 -20.37
N TYR A 107 -23.63 22.51 -19.06
CA TYR A 107 -24.59 23.35 -18.35
C TYR A 107 -23.91 24.46 -17.52
N ASN A 108 -22.69 24.85 -17.93
CA ASN A 108 -21.82 25.78 -17.19
C ASN A 108 -22.43 27.16 -16.91
N ASP A 109 -23.40 27.59 -17.73
CA ASP A 109 -24.07 28.89 -17.61
C ASP A 109 -25.39 28.85 -16.84
N THR A 110 -25.84 27.66 -16.42
CA THR A 110 -27.05 27.54 -15.60
C THR A 110 -26.86 28.21 -14.23
N PRO A 111 -27.91 28.85 -13.68
CA PRO A 111 -27.81 29.56 -12.41
C PRO A 111 -27.39 28.64 -11.25
N ILE A 112 -27.76 27.35 -11.33
CA ILE A 112 -27.40 26.32 -10.35
C ILE A 112 -25.88 26.11 -10.32
N VAL A 113 -25.26 25.86 -11.48
CA VAL A 113 -23.80 25.62 -11.59
C VAL A 113 -23.01 26.88 -11.21
N ARG A 114 -23.47 28.07 -11.62
CA ARG A 114 -22.84 29.34 -11.24
C ARG A 114 -22.89 29.61 -9.73
N ALA A 115 -24.02 29.33 -9.06
CA ALA A 115 -24.16 29.53 -7.62
C ALA A 115 -23.23 28.61 -6.81
N SER A 116 -23.09 27.36 -7.25
CA SER A 116 -22.28 26.32 -6.60
C SER A 116 -20.78 26.66 -6.50
N GLY A 117 -20.27 27.53 -7.37
CA GLY A 117 -18.83 27.81 -7.50
C GLY A 117 -18.17 26.86 -8.50
N ARG A 118 -18.26 27.24 -9.79
CA ARG A 118 -17.82 26.44 -10.95
C ARG A 118 -16.37 25.98 -10.82
N GLU A 119 -15.48 26.92 -10.55
CA GLU A 119 -14.04 26.68 -10.45
C GLU A 119 -13.71 25.62 -9.39
N LEU A 120 -14.25 25.75 -8.17
CA LEU A 120 -14.01 24.79 -7.08
C LEU A 120 -14.64 23.41 -7.38
N SER A 121 -15.74 23.38 -8.12
CA SER A 121 -16.39 22.13 -8.53
C SER A 121 -15.53 21.37 -9.55
N TYR A 122 -14.90 22.07 -10.50
CA TYR A 122 -13.93 21.46 -11.42
C TYR A 122 -12.68 20.95 -10.69
N VAL A 123 -12.15 21.72 -9.72
CA VAL A 123 -11.01 21.29 -8.90
C VAL A 123 -11.37 20.02 -8.11
N LEU A 124 -12.55 19.99 -7.48
CA LEU A 124 -13.04 18.82 -6.76
C LEU A 124 -13.15 17.58 -7.67
N LEU A 125 -13.78 17.71 -8.85
CA LEU A 125 -13.92 16.62 -9.81
C LEU A 125 -12.56 16.13 -10.32
N THR A 126 -11.59 17.03 -10.49
CA THR A 126 -10.20 16.68 -10.84
C THR A 126 -9.55 15.84 -9.74
N GLY A 127 -9.72 16.23 -8.47
CA GLY A 127 -9.23 15.45 -7.33
C GLY A 127 -9.83 14.05 -7.27
N ILE A 128 -11.15 13.93 -7.45
CA ILE A 128 -11.87 12.65 -7.48
C ILE A 128 -11.38 11.77 -8.64
N PHE A 129 -11.20 12.34 -9.83
CA PHE A 129 -10.64 11.62 -10.97
C PHE A 129 -9.26 11.05 -10.65
N LEU A 130 -8.37 11.86 -10.05
CA LEU A 130 -7.04 11.40 -9.63
C LEU A 130 -7.09 10.29 -8.56
N CYS A 131 -8.06 10.33 -7.65
CA CYS A 131 -8.29 9.26 -6.67
C CYS A 131 -8.67 7.91 -7.31
N TYR A 132 -9.28 7.90 -8.50
CA TYR A 132 -9.51 6.65 -9.24
C TYR A 132 -8.29 6.25 -10.10
N ILE A 133 -7.55 7.22 -10.64
CA ILE A 133 -6.34 6.95 -11.43
C ILE A 133 -5.23 6.28 -10.59
N ILE A 134 -5.07 6.68 -9.32
CA ILE A 134 -4.05 6.09 -8.43
C ILE A 134 -4.23 4.56 -8.28
N THR A 135 -5.45 4.02 -8.40
CA THR A 135 -5.70 2.57 -8.37
C THR A 135 -4.88 1.82 -9.42
N PHE A 136 -4.79 2.35 -10.64
CA PHE A 136 -4.02 1.73 -11.73
C PHE A 136 -2.52 1.79 -11.45
N LEU A 137 -2.05 2.93 -10.91
CA LEU A 137 -0.64 3.09 -10.53
C LEU A 137 -0.24 2.10 -9.43
N MET A 138 -1.12 1.85 -8.46
CA MET A 138 -0.89 0.88 -7.37
C MET A 138 -0.80 -0.57 -7.85
N ILE A 139 -1.43 -0.91 -8.97
CA ILE A 139 -1.42 -2.26 -9.54
C ILE A 139 -0.32 -2.43 -10.59
N ALA A 140 0.09 -1.35 -11.25
CA ALA A 140 1.17 -1.36 -12.23
C ALA A 140 2.47 -1.96 -11.65
N LYS A 141 3.27 -2.62 -12.50
CA LYS A 141 4.56 -3.17 -12.06
C LYS A 141 5.44 -2.03 -11.52
N PRO A 142 6.00 -2.15 -10.30
CA PRO A 142 6.90 -1.14 -9.76
C PRO A 142 8.11 -0.95 -10.67
N ASP A 143 8.36 0.30 -10.99
CA ASP A 143 9.48 0.82 -11.76
C ASP A 143 9.72 2.26 -11.28
N ILE A 144 10.87 2.86 -11.58
CA ILE A 144 11.22 4.22 -11.12
C ILE A 144 10.11 5.23 -11.48
N GLY A 145 9.58 5.15 -12.71
CA GLY A 145 8.48 6.02 -13.14
C GLY A 145 7.19 5.78 -12.35
N VAL A 146 6.79 4.52 -12.21
CA VAL A 146 5.57 4.14 -11.46
C VAL A 146 5.69 4.53 -9.99
N CYS A 147 6.85 4.33 -9.37
CA CYS A 147 7.09 4.70 -7.98
C CYS A 147 7.07 6.21 -7.77
N SER A 148 7.62 6.98 -8.71
CA SER A 148 7.51 8.45 -8.72
C SER A 148 6.04 8.89 -8.76
N PHE A 149 5.25 8.36 -9.69
CA PHE A 149 3.84 8.70 -9.81
C PHE A 149 3.01 8.24 -8.61
N ARG A 150 3.28 7.06 -8.04
CA ARG A 150 2.63 6.62 -6.80
C ARG A 150 2.88 7.61 -5.68
N ARG A 151 4.13 8.03 -5.46
CA ARG A 151 4.47 9.00 -4.40
C ARG A 151 3.78 10.35 -4.59
N ILE A 152 3.63 10.83 -5.83
CA ILE A 152 2.90 12.06 -6.14
C ILE A 152 1.41 11.90 -5.88
N PHE A 153 0.79 10.87 -6.47
CA PHE A 153 -0.66 10.74 -6.50
C PHE A 153 -1.27 10.11 -5.24
N LEU A 154 -0.47 9.46 -4.37
CA LEU A 154 -0.93 8.79 -3.15
C LEU A 154 -1.80 9.69 -2.26
N GLY A 155 -1.37 10.93 -2.04
CA GLY A 155 -2.10 11.91 -1.23
C GLY A 155 -2.72 13.05 -2.03
N LEU A 156 -2.25 13.29 -3.26
CA LEU A 156 -2.59 14.50 -4.01
C LEU A 156 -4.07 14.56 -4.41
N GLY A 157 -4.67 13.45 -4.88
CA GLY A 157 -6.10 13.43 -5.24
C GLY A 157 -7.03 13.75 -4.06
N MET A 158 -6.72 13.17 -2.90
CA MET A 158 -7.45 13.43 -1.65
C MET A 158 -7.24 14.86 -1.16
N CYS A 159 -6.00 15.34 -1.19
CA CYS A 159 -5.66 16.72 -0.86
C CYS A 159 -6.41 17.74 -1.72
N ILE A 160 -6.43 17.55 -3.06
CA ILE A 160 -7.17 18.42 -3.99
C ILE A 160 -8.66 18.43 -3.65
N SER A 161 -9.25 17.24 -3.45
CA SER A 161 -10.67 17.08 -3.14
C SER A 161 -11.04 17.77 -1.81
N TYR A 162 -10.26 17.53 -0.75
CA TYR A 162 -10.52 18.13 0.56
C TYR A 162 -10.19 19.61 0.62
N ALA A 163 -9.17 20.10 -0.09
CA ALA A 163 -8.88 21.53 -0.17
C ALA A 163 -10.01 22.30 -0.87
N ALA A 164 -10.57 21.75 -1.96
CA ALA A 164 -11.72 22.32 -2.65
C ALA A 164 -12.98 22.32 -1.75
N LEU A 165 -13.29 21.20 -1.09
CA LEU A 165 -14.42 21.09 -0.16
C LEU A 165 -14.26 22.01 1.06
N LEU A 166 -13.06 22.11 1.63
CA LEU A 166 -12.74 23.02 2.72
C LEU A 166 -12.95 24.47 2.30
N THR A 167 -12.46 24.86 1.13
CA THR A 167 -12.64 26.23 0.61
C THR A 167 -14.12 26.53 0.37
N LYS A 168 -14.86 25.56 -0.19
CA LYS A 168 -16.30 25.69 -0.45
C LYS A 168 -17.12 25.81 0.85
N THR A 169 -16.84 24.97 1.85
CA THR A 169 -17.51 25.00 3.17
C THR A 169 -17.14 26.23 3.98
N ASN A 170 -15.88 26.68 3.92
CA ASN A 170 -15.45 27.93 4.55
C ASN A 170 -16.15 29.15 3.94
N ARG A 171 -16.30 29.20 2.61
CA ARG A 171 -17.09 30.24 1.93
C ARG A 171 -18.52 30.27 2.44
N ILE A 172 -19.20 29.11 2.50
CA ILE A 172 -20.58 29.01 3.01
C ILE A 172 -20.63 29.52 4.45
N TYR A 173 -19.74 29.04 5.32
CA TYR A 173 -19.65 29.48 6.71
C TYR A 173 -19.55 31.00 6.83
N ARG A 174 -18.67 31.64 6.06
CA ARG A 174 -18.47 33.09 6.11
C ARG A 174 -19.66 33.89 5.62
N ILE A 175 -20.34 33.42 4.57
CA ILE A 175 -21.59 34.04 4.09
C ILE A 175 -22.66 34.04 5.20
N PHE A 176 -22.83 32.92 5.89
CA PHE A 176 -23.87 32.80 6.91
C PHE A 176 -23.50 33.43 8.25
N GLU A 177 -22.23 33.42 8.62
CA GLU A 177 -21.78 33.99 9.90
C GLU A 177 -21.67 35.52 9.81
N GLU A 178 -21.06 36.05 8.75
CA GLU A 178 -20.96 37.49 8.56
C GLU A 178 -22.32 38.09 8.16
N GLY A 179 -23.19 37.32 7.49
CA GLY A 179 -24.57 37.73 7.19
C GLY A 179 -25.48 37.86 8.42
N LYS A 180 -25.10 37.34 9.59
CA LYS A 180 -25.82 37.56 10.86
C LYS A 180 -25.51 38.92 11.48
N THR A 181 -24.33 39.47 11.21
CA THR A 181 -23.79 40.66 11.90
C THR A 181 -23.65 41.87 10.99
N SER A 182 -23.56 41.69 9.68
CA SER A 182 -23.45 42.77 8.71
C SER A 182 -24.12 42.43 7.37
N VAL A 183 -24.60 43.47 6.68
CA VAL A 183 -25.13 43.38 5.31
C VAL A 183 -24.02 43.52 4.25
N THR A 184 -22.79 43.87 4.66
CA THR A 184 -21.64 43.97 3.76
C THR A 184 -21.13 42.59 3.33
N PRO A 185 -20.80 42.39 2.05
CA PRO A 185 -20.29 41.12 1.58
C PRO A 185 -18.93 40.79 2.25
N PRO A 186 -18.74 39.54 2.72
CA PRO A 186 -17.46 39.07 3.21
C PRO A 186 -16.27 39.36 2.28
N LYS A 187 -15.08 39.62 2.85
CA LYS A 187 -13.82 39.61 2.08
C LYS A 187 -13.58 38.22 1.45
N LEU A 188 -12.73 38.02 0.45
CA LEU A 188 -12.39 36.68 -0.10
C LEU A 188 -13.56 35.81 -0.66
N ILE A 189 -14.67 36.40 -1.13
CA ILE A 189 -15.73 35.65 -1.85
C ILE A 189 -15.38 35.44 -3.33
N SER A 190 -14.43 36.19 -3.87
CA SER A 190 -14.08 36.12 -5.29
C SER A 190 -13.63 34.70 -5.69
N PRO A 191 -14.04 34.18 -6.87
CA PRO A 191 -13.52 32.93 -7.42
C PRO A 191 -11.99 32.88 -7.48
N THR A 192 -11.35 34.01 -7.79
CA THR A 192 -9.88 34.11 -7.84
C THR A 192 -9.25 33.91 -6.46
N SER A 193 -9.82 34.51 -5.41
CA SER A 193 -9.34 34.30 -4.05
C SER A 193 -9.58 32.87 -3.55
N GLN A 194 -10.68 32.24 -3.96
CA GLN A 194 -10.97 30.84 -3.62
C GLN A 194 -9.96 29.89 -4.26
N LEU A 195 -9.69 30.06 -5.56
CA LEU A 195 -8.66 29.28 -6.25
C LEU A 195 -7.28 29.52 -5.65
N ALA A 196 -6.93 30.74 -5.26
CA ALA A 196 -5.66 31.03 -4.61
C ALA A 196 -5.52 30.32 -3.25
N ILE A 197 -6.59 30.28 -2.43
CA ILE A 197 -6.60 29.54 -1.16
C ILE A 197 -6.47 28.04 -1.42
N THR A 198 -7.28 27.48 -2.31
CA THR A 198 -7.24 26.06 -2.66
C THR A 198 -5.87 25.65 -3.22
N SER A 199 -5.31 26.45 -4.12
CA SER A 199 -3.98 26.23 -4.68
C SER A 199 -2.90 26.30 -3.59
N SER A 200 -2.99 27.23 -2.66
CA SER A 200 -2.05 27.33 -1.53
C SER A 200 -2.06 26.06 -0.68
N LEU A 201 -3.25 25.52 -0.37
CA LEU A 201 -3.36 24.27 0.39
C LEU A 201 -2.79 23.07 -0.39
N ILE A 202 -3.06 22.96 -1.69
CA ILE A 202 -2.51 21.89 -2.53
C ILE A 202 -0.98 22.00 -2.64
N SER A 203 -0.45 23.22 -2.76
CA SER A 203 0.99 23.47 -2.84
C SER A 203 1.75 22.98 -1.61
N VAL A 204 1.14 22.97 -0.41
CA VAL A 204 1.76 22.41 0.80
C VAL A 204 2.01 20.91 0.63
N GLN A 205 1.03 20.16 0.12
CA GLN A 205 1.18 18.73 -0.15
C GLN A 205 2.23 18.47 -1.24
N LEU A 206 2.21 19.23 -2.33
CA LEU A 206 3.19 19.10 -3.41
C LEU A 206 4.60 19.41 -2.94
N LEU A 207 4.78 20.47 -2.15
CA LEU A 207 6.07 20.82 -1.57
C LEU A 207 6.60 19.67 -0.70
N GLY A 208 5.75 19.06 0.13
CA GLY A 208 6.13 17.88 0.92
C GLY A 208 6.60 16.70 0.06
N VAL A 209 5.91 16.43 -1.05
CA VAL A 209 6.31 15.39 -2.01
C VAL A 209 7.65 15.71 -2.67
N PHE A 210 7.86 16.95 -3.12
CA PHE A 210 9.12 17.36 -3.76
C PHE A 210 10.30 17.35 -2.80
N ILE A 211 10.09 17.74 -1.53
CA ILE A 211 11.11 17.59 -0.48
C ILE A 211 11.50 16.13 -0.34
N TRP A 212 10.52 15.22 -0.30
CA TRP A 212 10.79 13.78 -0.22
C TRP A 212 11.54 13.24 -1.43
N PHE A 213 11.27 13.75 -2.64
CA PHE A 213 12.05 13.36 -3.82
C PHE A 213 13.53 13.75 -3.72
N GLY A 214 13.83 14.87 -3.05
CA GLY A 214 15.21 15.31 -2.83
C GLY A 214 15.93 14.52 -1.72
N VAL A 215 15.21 14.15 -0.65
CA VAL A 215 15.78 13.41 0.48
C VAL A 215 15.92 11.92 0.18
N ASP A 216 14.91 11.34 -0.45
CA ASP A 216 14.80 9.91 -0.72
C ASP A 216 14.29 9.68 -2.15
N PRO A 217 15.18 9.48 -3.14
CA PRO A 217 14.78 9.38 -4.53
C PRO A 217 13.94 8.11 -4.79
N PRO A 218 12.92 8.19 -5.67
CA PRO A 218 12.03 7.07 -5.93
C PRO A 218 12.78 5.90 -6.59
N ASN A 219 12.77 4.74 -5.93
CA ASN A 219 13.35 3.51 -6.43
C ASN A 219 12.38 2.33 -6.29
N ALA A 220 12.58 1.29 -7.11
CA ALA A 220 11.90 0.01 -6.96
C ALA A 220 12.88 -0.98 -6.32
N VAL A 221 12.47 -1.59 -5.21
CA VAL A 221 13.30 -2.50 -4.41
C VAL A 221 12.59 -3.84 -4.22
N ILE A 222 13.38 -4.89 -4.03
CA ILE A 222 12.85 -6.22 -3.72
C ILE A 222 13.02 -6.43 -2.22
N ASP A 223 11.90 -6.52 -1.52
CA ASP A 223 11.88 -6.85 -0.11
C ASP A 223 11.75 -8.36 0.05
N TYR A 224 12.73 -8.98 0.70
CA TYR A 224 12.67 -10.39 1.03
C TYR A 224 12.11 -10.62 2.44
N ASP A 225 12.22 -9.67 3.37
CA ASP A 225 11.84 -9.87 4.78
C ASP A 225 10.33 -10.01 4.98
N GLU A 226 9.51 -9.28 4.23
CA GLU A 226 8.04 -9.35 4.36
C GLU A 226 7.46 -10.76 4.12
N GLN A 227 8.08 -11.55 3.25
CA GLN A 227 7.58 -12.88 2.85
C GLN A 227 8.63 -14.01 2.95
N LYS A 228 9.72 -13.79 3.71
CA LYS A 228 10.69 -14.84 4.02
C LYS A 228 10.20 -15.70 5.18
N THR A 229 9.52 -16.78 4.84
CA THR A 229 9.05 -17.74 5.86
C THR A 229 10.17 -18.69 6.31
N ILE A 230 9.97 -19.37 7.45
CA ILE A 230 10.88 -20.43 7.93
C ILE A 230 11.03 -21.56 6.89
N ASN A 231 9.99 -21.81 6.09
CA ASN A 231 10.05 -22.77 5.01
C ASN A 231 10.63 -22.11 3.74
N PRO A 232 11.82 -22.54 3.25
CA PRO A 232 12.44 -21.97 2.05
C PRO A 232 11.57 -22.11 0.79
N ASP A 233 10.76 -23.17 0.68
CA ASP A 233 9.91 -23.42 -0.51
C ASP A 233 8.81 -22.37 -0.67
N ARG A 234 8.40 -21.77 0.46
CA ARG A 234 7.38 -20.72 0.54
C ARG A 234 7.96 -19.32 0.59
N ALA A 235 9.28 -19.18 0.65
CA ALA A 235 9.96 -17.89 0.60
C ALA A 235 9.66 -17.18 -0.72
N ARG A 236 9.22 -15.93 -0.65
CA ARG A 236 9.00 -15.06 -1.81
C ARG A 236 9.65 -13.70 -1.55
N GLY A 237 10.15 -13.07 -2.60
CA GLY A 237 10.54 -11.66 -2.58
C GLY A 237 9.39 -10.81 -3.12
N VAL A 238 9.12 -9.66 -2.53
CA VAL A 238 8.07 -8.74 -2.97
C VAL A 238 8.72 -7.56 -3.67
N LEU A 239 8.41 -7.36 -4.96
CA LEU A 239 8.81 -6.14 -5.66
C LEU A 239 7.89 -5.00 -5.24
N LYS A 240 8.43 -3.98 -4.55
CA LYS A 240 7.69 -2.80 -4.09
C LYS A 240 8.44 -1.51 -4.41
N CYS A 241 7.72 -0.39 -4.31
CA CYS A 241 8.36 0.91 -4.34
C CYS A 241 8.98 1.18 -2.98
N ASP A 242 10.21 1.67 -2.96
CA ASP A 242 10.81 2.18 -1.73
C ASP A 242 10.02 3.43 -1.34
N ILE A 243 9.23 3.35 -0.27
CA ILE A 243 8.44 4.46 0.25
C ILE A 243 8.46 4.28 1.76
N THR A 244 8.98 5.27 2.48
CA THR A 244 9.06 5.21 3.93
C THR A 244 7.68 5.36 4.58
N ASP A 245 7.47 4.69 5.71
CA ASP A 245 6.25 4.84 6.50
C ASP A 245 6.03 6.31 6.90
N LEU A 246 7.11 7.04 7.20
CA LEU A 246 7.05 8.46 7.52
C LEU A 246 6.49 9.28 6.36
N GLN A 247 6.93 9.03 5.11
CA GLN A 247 6.39 9.70 3.94
C GLN A 247 4.89 9.44 3.79
N ILE A 248 4.46 8.18 3.97
CA ILE A 248 3.04 7.80 3.89
C ILE A 248 2.23 8.50 5.00
N ILE A 249 2.71 8.46 6.24
CA ILE A 249 2.07 9.08 7.41
C ILE A 249 1.96 10.60 7.22
N CYS A 250 3.02 11.28 6.79
CA CYS A 250 2.99 12.73 6.55
C CYS A 250 2.00 13.09 5.43
N SER A 251 2.05 12.37 4.30
CA SER A 251 1.19 12.63 3.14
C SER A 251 -0.29 12.40 3.43
N LEU A 252 -0.63 11.24 4.03
CA LEU A 252 -2.01 10.94 4.40
C LEU A 252 -2.46 11.79 5.59
N GLY A 253 -1.57 12.08 6.54
CA GLY A 253 -1.83 12.92 7.70
C GLY A 253 -2.26 14.33 7.33
N TYR A 254 -1.63 14.96 6.33
CA TYR A 254 -2.07 16.26 5.83
C TYR A 254 -3.48 16.20 5.21
N SER A 255 -3.76 15.15 4.43
CA SER A 255 -5.09 14.93 3.85
C SER A 255 -6.16 14.72 4.94
N ILE A 256 -5.83 13.98 6.00
CA ILE A 256 -6.70 13.79 7.18
C ILE A 256 -6.95 15.14 7.89
N LEU A 257 -5.91 15.97 8.06
CA LEU A 257 -6.06 17.29 8.67
C LEU A 257 -7.01 18.19 7.86
N LEU A 258 -6.89 18.20 6.54
CA LEU A 258 -7.82 18.90 5.65
C LEU A 258 -9.25 18.37 5.79
N MET A 259 -9.41 17.04 5.81
CA MET A 259 -10.71 16.39 6.00
C MET A 259 -11.34 16.78 7.34
N VAL A 260 -10.62 16.65 8.45
CA VAL A 260 -11.12 17.00 9.80
C VAL A 260 -11.52 18.46 9.85
N THR A 261 -10.68 19.36 9.31
CA THR A 261 -10.98 20.79 9.25
C THR A 261 -12.25 21.05 8.43
N CYS A 262 -12.40 20.38 7.28
CA CYS A 262 -13.61 20.48 6.46
C CYS A 262 -14.84 19.96 7.21
N THR A 263 -14.74 18.86 7.95
CA THR A 263 -15.83 18.33 8.78
C THR A 263 -16.25 19.33 9.85
N VAL A 264 -15.31 20.02 10.51
CA VAL A 264 -15.63 21.08 11.49
C VAL A 264 -16.45 22.21 10.84
N TYR A 265 -16.06 22.67 9.64
CA TYR A 265 -16.82 23.69 8.92
C TYR A 265 -18.17 23.18 8.41
N ALA A 266 -18.26 21.91 8.01
CA ALA A 266 -19.52 21.28 7.62
C ALA A 266 -20.50 21.24 8.81
N ILE A 267 -20.03 20.92 10.01
CA ILE A 267 -20.85 20.95 11.24
C ILE A 267 -21.31 22.38 11.54
N LYS A 268 -20.43 23.38 11.43
CA LYS A 268 -20.80 24.78 11.64
C LYS A 268 -21.83 25.29 10.63
N THR A 269 -21.87 24.72 9.43
CA THR A 269 -22.80 25.11 8.35
C THR A 269 -24.08 24.27 8.30
N ARG A 270 -24.31 23.37 9.26
CA ARG A 270 -25.53 22.52 9.31
C ARG A 270 -26.84 23.29 9.49
N GLY A 271 -26.77 24.49 10.07
CA GLY A 271 -27.93 25.35 10.34
C GLY A 271 -28.33 26.24 9.16
N VAL A 272 -27.69 26.08 8.01
CA VAL A 272 -27.99 26.83 6.78
C VAL A 272 -29.39 26.44 6.27
N PRO A 273 -30.28 27.41 5.98
CA PRO A 273 -31.64 27.13 5.51
C PRO A 273 -31.64 26.34 4.19
N GLU A 274 -32.67 25.50 4.02
CA GLU A 274 -32.81 24.54 2.91
C GLU A 274 -32.79 25.19 1.51
N ASN A 275 -33.03 26.50 1.42
CA ASN A 275 -32.89 27.23 0.16
C ASN A 275 -31.46 27.13 -0.43
N PHE A 276 -30.44 26.81 0.39
CA PHE A 276 -29.08 26.45 -0.02
C PHE A 276 -28.83 24.94 0.19
N ASN A 277 -29.55 24.11 -0.57
CA ASN A 277 -29.56 22.64 -0.52
C ASN A 277 -28.20 21.92 -0.68
N GLU A 278 -27.09 22.63 -0.87
CA GLU A 278 -25.76 22.02 -1.00
C GLU A 278 -25.08 21.70 0.34
N ALA A 279 -25.44 22.37 1.45
CA ALA A 279 -24.73 22.19 2.73
C ALA A 279 -24.97 20.80 3.37
N LYS A 280 -26.19 20.28 3.27
CA LYS A 280 -26.56 18.95 3.80
C LYS A 280 -25.80 17.78 3.14
N PRO A 281 -25.76 17.64 1.79
CA PRO A 281 -25.02 16.56 1.15
C PRO A 281 -23.50 16.68 1.37
N ILE A 282 -22.96 17.89 1.49
CA ILE A 282 -21.55 18.10 1.88
C ILE A 282 -21.30 17.53 3.28
N GLY A 283 -22.15 17.87 4.26
CA GLY A 283 -22.05 17.33 5.62
C GLY A 283 -22.10 15.80 5.65
N PHE A 284 -23.06 15.19 4.95
CA PHE A 284 -23.17 13.73 4.83
C PHE A 284 -21.91 13.09 4.22
N THR A 285 -21.36 13.71 3.18
CA THR A 285 -20.12 13.26 2.54
C THR A 285 -18.96 13.30 3.53
N MET A 286 -18.80 14.41 4.26
CA MET A 286 -17.72 14.55 5.25
C MET A 286 -17.83 13.51 6.37
N TYR A 287 -19.02 13.29 6.92
CA TYR A 287 -19.22 12.27 7.97
C TYR A 287 -18.90 10.86 7.47
N THR A 288 -19.36 10.52 6.27
CA THR A 288 -19.06 9.22 5.66
C THR A 288 -17.56 9.06 5.42
N THR A 289 -16.87 10.10 4.92
CA THR A 289 -15.42 10.04 4.73
C THR A 289 -14.66 9.85 6.04
N CYS A 290 -15.07 10.51 7.13
CA CYS A 290 -14.46 10.30 8.44
C CYS A 290 -14.57 8.83 8.90
N ILE A 291 -15.74 8.20 8.72
CA ILE A 291 -15.95 6.79 9.09
C ILE A 291 -15.03 5.88 8.26
N VAL A 292 -14.95 6.11 6.93
CA VAL A 292 -14.06 5.36 6.05
C VAL A 292 -12.60 5.49 6.49
N TRP A 293 -12.14 6.69 6.84
CA TRP A 293 -10.77 6.90 7.32
C TRP A 293 -10.49 6.23 8.67
N LEU A 294 -11.44 6.28 9.60
CA LEU A 294 -11.32 5.60 10.89
C LEU A 294 -11.20 4.08 10.74
N ALA A 295 -11.85 3.49 9.73
CA ALA A 295 -11.68 2.08 9.39
C ALA A 295 -10.37 1.80 8.63
N PHE A 296 -9.98 2.69 7.72
CA PHE A 296 -8.79 2.54 6.89
C PHE A 296 -7.49 2.49 7.69
N ILE A 297 -7.30 3.41 8.65
CA ILE A 297 -6.06 3.50 9.44
C ILE A 297 -5.67 2.17 10.12
N PRO A 298 -6.53 1.53 10.94
CA PRO A 298 -6.16 0.28 11.60
C PRO A 298 -6.02 -0.88 10.61
N ILE A 299 -6.76 -0.89 9.49
CA ILE A 299 -6.59 -1.92 8.46
C ILE A 299 -5.22 -1.77 7.78
N PHE A 300 -4.86 -0.56 7.36
CA PHE A 300 -3.61 -0.30 6.65
C PHE A 300 -2.39 -0.70 7.50
N PHE A 301 -2.26 -0.15 8.70
CA PHE A 301 -1.14 -0.47 9.60
C PHE A 301 -1.25 -1.86 10.23
N GLY A 302 -2.48 -2.35 10.45
CA GLY A 302 -2.73 -3.67 11.00
C GLY A 302 -2.39 -4.80 10.03
N THR A 303 -2.63 -4.64 8.73
CA THR A 303 -2.20 -5.61 7.70
C THR A 303 -0.69 -5.65 7.53
N ALA A 304 0.00 -4.50 7.60
CA ALA A 304 1.46 -4.44 7.59
C ALA A 304 2.07 -5.22 8.77
N GLN A 305 1.53 -5.03 9.98
CA GLN A 305 1.97 -5.77 11.16
C GLN A 305 1.49 -7.24 11.20
N SER A 306 0.41 -7.59 10.52
CA SER A 306 -0.11 -8.96 10.53
C SER A 306 0.70 -9.89 9.62
N ALA A 307 1.30 -9.36 8.54
CA ALA A 307 2.33 -10.07 7.78
C ALA A 307 3.53 -10.42 8.67
N GLU A 308 3.97 -9.48 9.54
CA GLU A 308 5.01 -9.74 10.54
C GLU A 308 4.56 -10.70 11.65
N LYS A 309 3.33 -10.55 12.17
CA LYS A 309 2.82 -11.36 13.31
C LYS A 309 2.44 -12.79 12.92
N VAL A 310 2.00 -13.04 11.69
CA VAL A 310 1.81 -14.42 11.18
C VAL A 310 3.18 -15.12 11.10
N SER A 311 4.22 -14.39 10.72
CA SER A 311 5.61 -14.89 10.73
C SER A 311 6.12 -15.15 12.15
N ALA A 312 5.84 -14.26 13.11
CA ALA A 312 6.25 -14.41 14.51
C ALA A 312 5.47 -15.49 15.30
N LYS A 313 4.17 -15.69 15.04
CA LYS A 313 3.37 -16.73 15.74
C LYS A 313 3.80 -18.16 15.36
N ILE A 314 4.33 -18.37 14.16
CA ILE A 314 4.90 -19.67 13.75
C ILE A 314 6.23 -19.94 14.51
N VAL A 315 7.00 -18.90 14.87
CA VAL A 315 8.25 -19.03 15.64
C VAL A 315 7.99 -19.51 17.07
N VAL A 316 6.95 -19.02 17.74
CA VAL A 316 6.65 -19.41 19.14
C VAL A 316 6.02 -20.81 19.23
N SER A 317 5.25 -21.23 18.23
CA SER A 317 4.63 -22.56 18.24
C SER A 317 5.61 -23.71 17.96
N LYS A 318 6.80 -23.44 17.39
CA LYS A 318 7.84 -24.45 17.12
C LYS A 318 8.94 -24.52 18.20
N SER A 319 8.98 -23.59 19.15
CA SER A 319 9.91 -23.64 20.28
C SER A 319 9.33 -24.29 21.54
N GLN A 320 8.06 -24.70 21.50
CA GLN A 320 7.35 -25.39 22.60
C GLN A 320 6.90 -26.83 22.23
N LEU A 321 7.42 -27.40 21.14
CA LEU A 321 7.27 -28.81 20.81
C LEU A 321 8.63 -29.42 20.45
#